data_AF-A0A9D4R0D8-F1
#
_entry.id   AF-A0A9D4R0D8-F1
#
_cell.length_a   1.000
_cell.length_b   1.000
_cell.length_c   1.000
_cell.angle_alpha   90.00
_cell.angle_beta   90.00
_cell.angle_gamma   90.00
#
_symmetry.space_group_name_H-M   'P 1'
#
loop_
_entity.id
_entity.type
_entity.pdbx_description
1 polymer ?
#
loop_
_entity_poly.entity_id
_entity_poly.type
_entity_poly.pdbx_seq_one_letter_code
_entity_poly.pdbx_strand_id
1 'polypeptide(L)' 'MSMEATPGTTGWFEVTVEGKLVHSKKGGDGYVDSDSKTNKIVEAVKAALK' A
#
# COMPACT_ATOMS: atom_id res chain seq x y z
N MET A 1 5.81 17.09 -3.51
CA MET A 1 5.32 15.72 -3.74
C MET A 1 3.90 15.83 -4.27
N SER A 2 3.66 15.41 -5.51
CA SER A 2 2.32 15.42 -6.11
C SER A 2 1.71 14.03 -5.90
N MET A 3 0.55 13.97 -5.24
CA MET A 3 -0.24 12.74 -5.16
C MET A 3 -1.30 12.82 -6.25
N GLU A 4 -1.17 12.02 -7.31
CA GLU A 4 -2.17 11.94 -8.36
C GLU A 4 -3.37 11.12 -7.86
N ALA A 5 -4.45 11.79 -7.50
CA ALA A 5 -5.72 11.14 -7.23
C ALA A 5 -6.32 10.64 -8.57
N THR A 6 -6.71 9.36 -8.62
CA THR A 6 -7.39 8.79 -9.80
C THR A 6 -8.79 9.40 -9.93
N PRO A 7 -9.11 10.13 -11.00
CA PRO A 7 -10.43 10.74 -11.17
C PRO A 7 -11.53 9.67 -11.23
N GLY A 8 -12.57 9.81 -10.41
CA GLY A 8 -13.71 8.87 -10.36
C GLY A 8 -13.52 7.65 -9.45
N THR A 9 -12.33 7.48 -8.86
CA THR A 9 -11.99 6.31 -8.07
C THR A 9 -11.61 6.74 -6.65
N THR A 10 -12.62 7.00 -5.82
CA THR A 10 -12.38 7.35 -4.43
C THR A 10 -12.11 6.08 -3.62
N GLY A 11 -11.21 6.17 -2.64
CA GLY A 11 -10.98 5.10 -1.68
C GLY A 11 -10.04 3.97 -2.12
N TRP A 12 -9.34 4.09 -3.26
CA TRP A 12 -8.34 3.10 -3.67
C TRP A 12 -6.97 3.44 -3.07
N PHE A 13 -6.29 2.42 -2.55
CA PHE A 13 -4.91 2.51 -2.11
C PHE A 13 -4.30 1.10 -2.22
N GLU A 14 -3.36 0.95 -3.14
CA GLU A 14 -2.69 -0.32 -3.40
C GLU A 14 -1.18 -0.10 -3.34
N VAL A 15 -0.48 -0.99 -2.65
CA VAL A 15 0.97 -0.97 -2.53
C VAL A 15 1.50 -2.23 -3.16
N THR A 16 2.41 -2.06 -4.11
CA THR A 16 3.15 -3.15 -4.72
C THR A 16 4.64 -2.95 -4.48
N VAL A 17 5.36 -4.05 -4.25
CA VAL A 17 6.81 -4.08 -4.09
C VAL A 17 7.33 -5.18 -5.02
N GLU A 18 8.20 -4.83 -5.97
CA GLU A 18 8.68 -5.76 -7.01
C GLU A 18 7.55 -6.50 -7.77
N GLY A 19 6.44 -5.80 -8.04
CA GLY A 19 5.28 -6.38 -8.72
C GLY A 19 4.39 -7.27 -7.85
N LYS A 20 4.74 -7.51 -6.58
CA LYS A 20 3.89 -8.22 -5.62
C LYS A 20 2.99 -7.24 -4.88
N LEU A 21 1.68 -7.52 -4.83
CA LEU A 21 0.72 -6.75 -4.03
C LEU A 21 0.93 -7.01 -2.53
N VAL A 22 1.24 -5.97 -1.77
CA VAL A 22 1.54 -6.05 -0.32
C VAL A 22 0.46 -5.42 0.55
N HIS A 23 -0.30 -4.46 0.03
CA HIS A 23 -1.48 -3.90 0.67
C HIS A 23 -2.52 -3.54 -0.38
N SER A 24 -3.78 -3.89 -0.17
CA SER A 24 -4.88 -3.40 -1.02
C SER A 24 -6.07 -3.01 -0.17
N LYS A 25 -6.35 -1.72 -0.15
CA LYS A 25 -7.56 -1.18 0.47
C LYS A 25 -8.83 -1.71 -0.22
N LYS A 26 -8.78 -1.91 -1.54
CA LYS A 26 -9.87 -2.52 -2.32
C LYS A 26 -10.03 -4.00 -2.01
N GLY A 27 -8.91 -4.70 -1.78
CA GLY A 27 -8.87 -6.10 -1.39
C GLY A 27 -9.26 -6.37 0.07
N GLY A 28 -9.63 -5.34 0.84
CA GLY A 28 -10.12 -5.50 2.21
C GLY A 28 -9.10 -5.20 3.32
N ASP A 29 -7.85 -4.82 2.98
CA ASP A 29 -6.86 -4.44 4.01
C ASP A 29 -7.22 -3.11 4.71
N GLY A 30 -8.16 -2.34 4.14
CA GLY A 30 -8.61 -1.06 4.67
C GLY A 30 -7.55 0.03 4.58
N TYR A 31 -7.73 1.08 5.40
CA TYR A 31 -6.74 2.16 5.52
C TYR A 31 -5.47 1.66 6.22
N VAL A 32 -4.32 2.25 5.88
CA VAL A 32 -3.06 2.04 6.61
C VAL A 32 -3.07 2.97 7.83
N ASP A 33 -3.84 2.60 8.85
CA ASP A 33 -4.17 3.41 10.03
C ASP A 33 -3.65 2.81 11.34
N SER A 34 -2.82 1.77 11.26
CA SER A 34 -2.21 1.13 12.41
C SER A 34 -0.75 0.79 12.13
N ASP A 35 0.05 0.75 13.20
CA ASP A 35 1.46 0.41 13.11
C ASP A 35 1.68 -0.97 12.47
N SER A 36 0.79 -1.92 12.74
CA SER A 36 0.84 -3.25 12.12
C SER A 36 0.77 -3.20 10.60
N LYS A 37 -0.17 -2.40 10.05
CA LYS A 37 -0.34 -2.26 8.60
C LYS A 37 0.83 -1.50 7.97
N THR A 38 1.32 -0.45 8.63
CA THR A 38 2.51 0.29 8.19
C THR A 38 3.75 -0.61 8.19
N ASN A 39 3.98 -1.35 9.27
CA ASN A 39 5.12 -2.24 9.41
C ASN A 39 5.09 -3.37 8.37
N LYS A 40 3.92 -3.92 8.04
CA LYS A 40 3.77 -4.90 6.93
C LYS A 40 4.36 -4.38 5.61
N ILE A 41 4.07 -3.12 5.27
CA ILE A 41 4.59 -2.50 4.04
C ILE A 41 6.11 -2.27 4.16
N VAL A 42 6.56 -1.71 5.28
CA VAL A 42 7.99 -1.42 5.52
C VAL A 42 8.84 -2.69 5.45
N GLU A 43 8.39 -3.78 6.06
CA GLU A 43 9.12 -5.06 6.03
C GLU A 43 9.15 -5.66 4.61
N ALA A 44 8.06 -5.52 3.84
CA ALA A 44 8.06 -5.94 2.44
C ALA A 44 9.06 -5.14 1.60
N VAL A 45 9.17 -3.83 1.80
CA VAL A 45 10.17 -2.98 1.14
C VAL A 45 11.58 -3.37 1.55
N LYS A 46 11.85 -3.55 2.86
CA LYS A 46 13.17 -4.00 3.34
C LYS A 46 13.58 -5.35 2.76
N ALA A 47 12.64 -6.27 2.61
CA ALA A 47 12.89 -7.58 2.03
C ALA A 47 13.28 -7.49 0.54
N ALA A 48 12.73 -6.52 -0.19
CA ALA A 48 13.03 -6.28 -1.60
C ALA A 48 14.32 -5.46 -1.85
N LEU A 49 14.82 -4.74 -0.83
CA LEU A 49 16.07 -3.97 -0.92
C LEU A 49 17.32 -4.79 -0.56
N LYS A 50 17.15 -6.06 -0.18
CA LYS A 50 18.24 -7.01 0.06
C LYS A 50 18.75 -7.59 -1.25
#